data_AF-A0A2K3TJP2-F1
#
_entry.id   AF-A0A2K3TJP2-F1
#
_cell.length_a   1.000
_cell.length_b   1.000
_cell.length_c   1.000
_cell.angle_alpha   90.00
_cell.angle_beta   90.00
_cell.angle_gamma   90.00
#
_symmetry.space_group_name_H-M   'P 1'
#
loop_
_entity.id
_entity.type
_entity.pdbx_description
1 polymer ?
#
loop_
_entity_poly.entity_id
_entity_poly.type
_entity_poly.pdbx_seq_one_letter_code
_entity_poly.pdbx_strand_id
1 'polypeptide(L)' 'SETRITDIRQVETTARYLGTGSQWLVSGQNIKPGHDYYFYIRSVNTVGKSAFVEAVGRASNDPAGYL' A
#
# COMPACT_ATOMS: atom_id res chain seq x y z
N SER A 1 7.36 7.62 9.15
CA SER A 1 6.79 8.05 7.87
C SER A 1 6.95 6.90 6.91
N GLU A 2 6.02 6.74 5.98
CA GLU A 2 6.09 5.67 5.01
C GLU A 2 7.03 6.06 3.87
N THR A 3 7.94 5.15 3.53
CA THR A 3 8.93 5.36 2.47
C THR A 3 8.41 4.75 1.18
N ARG A 4 8.31 5.56 0.12
CA ARG A 4 7.99 5.07 -1.22
C ARG A 4 9.13 4.19 -1.76
N ILE A 5 8.79 3.06 -2.36
CA ILE A 5 9.71 2.18 -3.06
C ILE A 5 9.72 2.63 -4.52
N THR A 6 10.79 3.32 -4.93
CA THR A 6 10.89 3.88 -6.28
C THR A 6 11.35 2.86 -7.31
N ASP A 7 12.12 1.84 -6.91
CA ASP A 7 12.43 0.69 -7.75
C ASP A 7 11.42 -0.43 -7.51
N ILE A 8 10.50 -0.61 -8.46
CA ILE A 8 9.43 -1.59 -8.39
C ILE A 8 9.93 -3.04 -8.22
N ARG A 9 11.19 -3.32 -8.59
CA ARG A 9 11.81 -4.64 -8.44
C ARG A 9 12.13 -4.97 -6.98
N GLN A 10 12.19 -3.96 -6.11
CA GLN A 10 12.45 -4.11 -4.69
C GLN A 10 11.17 -4.28 -3.85
N VAL A 11 9.99 -4.23 -4.47
CA VAL A 11 8.71 -4.33 -3.74
C VAL A 11 8.63 -5.62 -2.92
N GLU A 12 9.02 -6.76 -3.47
CA GLU A 12 8.94 -8.05 -2.75
C GLU A 12 9.92 -8.17 -1.57
N THR A 13 10.99 -7.36 -1.53
CA THR A 13 12.04 -7.47 -0.50
C THR A 13 12.01 -6.35 0.53
N THR A 14 11.46 -5.20 0.18
CA THR A 14 11.49 -3.98 1.01
C THR A 14 10.12 -3.53 1.50
N ALA A 15 9.02 -4.08 0.95
CA ALA A 15 7.68 -3.76 1.45
C ALA A 15 7.54 -4.15 2.93
N ARG A 16 6.97 -3.23 3.71
CA ARG A 16 6.72 -3.43 5.14
C ARG A 16 5.72 -4.55 5.42
N TYR A 17 4.73 -4.69 4.55
CA TYR A 17 3.72 -5.73 4.61
C TYR A 17 3.63 -6.40 3.24
N LEU A 18 3.77 -7.72 3.21
CA LEU A 18 3.69 -8.52 2.00
C LEU A 18 2.70 -9.67 2.20
N GLY A 19 1.87 -9.92 1.19
CA GLY A 19 1.08 -11.14 1.11
C GLY A 19 0.09 -11.15 -0.05
N THR A 20 -0.87 -12.07 0.00
CA THR A 20 -1.80 -12.34 -1.10
C THR A 20 -3.23 -12.43 -0.58
N GLY A 21 -4.19 -11.99 -1.38
CA GLY A 21 -5.61 -11.99 -1.01
C GLY A 21 -6.42 -11.13 -1.97
N SER A 22 -7.74 -11.32 -1.96
CA SER A 22 -8.68 -10.45 -2.68
C SER A 22 -8.88 -9.09 -2.00
N GLN A 23 -8.53 -8.99 -0.71
CA GLN A 23 -8.61 -7.78 0.09
C GLN A 23 -7.46 -7.75 1.11
N TRP A 24 -7.00 -6.55 1.44
CA TRP A 24 -5.99 -6.29 2.46
C TRP A 24 -6.42 -5.11 3.32
N LEU A 25 -6.35 -5.28 4.64
CA LEU A 25 -6.69 -4.26 5.61
C LEU A 25 -5.50 -4.02 6.54
N VAL A 26 -5.08 -2.76 6.63
CA VAL A 26 -4.12 -2.29 7.65
C VAL A 26 -4.84 -1.23 8.47
N SER A 27 -4.90 -1.44 9.79
CA SER A 27 -5.59 -0.54 10.72
C SER A 27 -4.76 -0.28 11.98
N GLY A 28 -5.18 0.71 12.76
CA GLY A 28 -4.56 1.05 14.04
C GLY A 28 -3.54 2.17 13.94
N GLN A 29 -2.70 2.30 14.97
CA GLN A 29 -1.82 3.46 15.20
C GLN A 29 -0.77 3.72 14.10
N ASN A 30 -0.57 2.78 13.19
CA ASN A 30 0.34 2.91 12.06
C ASN A 30 -0.25 3.72 10.90
N ILE A 31 -1.58 3.87 10.85
CA ILE A 31 -2.27 4.73 9.87
C ILE A 31 -2.56 6.08 10.54
N LYS A 32 -1.82 7.10 10.11
CA LYS A 32 -1.83 8.44 10.67
C LYS A 32 -2.40 9.43 9.66
N PRO A 33 -3.26 10.38 10.10
CA PRO A 33 -3.75 11.45 9.27
C PRO A 33 -2.62 12.26 8.60
N GLY A 34 -2.84 12.70 7.36
CA GLY A 34 -1.90 13.57 6.66
C GLY A 34 -0.61 12.89 6.20
N HIS A 35 -0.62 11.56 6.07
CA HIS A 35 0.50 10.78 5.54
C HIS A 35 0.08 9.99 4.31
N ASP A 36 0.98 9.92 3.34
CA ASP A 36 0.80 9.12 2.14
C ASP A 36 1.24 7.69 2.43
N TYR A 37 0.40 6.74 2.00
CA TYR A 37 0.61 5.31 2.11
C TYR A 37 0.66 4.73 0.69
N TYR A 38 1.71 3.96 0.42
CA TYR A 38 1.99 3.41 -0.90
C TYR A 38 1.60 1.93 -0.94
N PHE A 39 0.81 1.57 -1.93
CA PHE A 39 0.35 0.20 -2.17
C PHE A 39 0.90 -0.27 -3.51
N TYR A 40 1.47 -1.47 -3.53
CA TYR A 40 1.96 -2.10 -4.75
C TYR A 40 1.18 -3.38 -5.00
N ILE A 41 0.38 -3.40 -6.06
CA ILE A 41 -0.54 -4.51 -6.36
C ILE A 41 -0.15 -5.17 -7.67
N ARG A 42 -0.23 -6.50 -7.72
CA ARG A 42 -0.14 -7.28 -8.96
C ARG A 42 -1.08 -8.48 -8.90
N SER A 43 -1.53 -8.95 -10.05
CA SER A 43 -2.24 -10.22 -10.15
C SER A 43 -1.25 -11.38 -10.19
N VAL A 44 -1.66 -12.52 -9.65
CA VAL A 44 -0.92 -13.79 -9.71
C VAL A 44 -1.87 -14.88 -10.17
N ASN A 45 -1.42 -15.74 -11.08
CA ASN A 45 -2.11 -16.97 -11.49
C ASN A 45 -1.10 -18.12 -11.67
N THR A 46 -1.57 -19.26 -12.17
CA THR A 46 -0.72 -20.45 -12.40
C THR A 46 0.35 -20.24 -13.46
N VAL A 47 0.15 -19.28 -14.37
CA VAL A 47 1.08 -18.97 -15.48
C VAL A 47 2.13 -17.96 -15.03
N GLY A 48 1.80 -17.04 -14.13
CA GLY A 48 2.78 -16.08 -13.63
C GLY A 48 2.19 -14.91 -12.85
N LYS A 49 3.00 -13.87 -12.77
CA LYS A 49 2.75 -12.62 -12.04
C LYS A 49 2.73 -11.46 -13.03
N SER A 50 1.79 -10.54 -12.89
CA SER A 50 1.84 -9.28 -13.65
C SER A 50 2.96 -8.38 -13.11
N ALA A 51 3.26 -7.30 -13.84
CA ALA A 51 3.97 -6.18 -13.25
C ALA A 51 3.18 -5.61 -12.06
N PHE A 52 3.90 -5.03 -11.11
CA PHE A 52 3.26 -4.24 -10.05
C PHE A 52 2.77 -2.91 -10.59
N VAL A 53 1.63 -2.47 -10.09
CA VAL A 53 1.14 -1.10 -10.17
C VAL A 53 1.24 -0.44 -8.79
N GLU A 54 1.50 0.86 -8.76
CA GLU A 54 1.52 1.64 -7.53
C GLU A 54 0.20 2.42 -7.39
N ALA A 55 -0.35 2.42 -6.17
CA ALA A 55 -1.43 3.31 -5.76
C ALA A 55 -1.03 4.05 -4.48
N VAL A 56 -1.52 5.28 -4.32
CA VAL A 56 -1.24 6.11 -3.13
C VAL A 56 -2.54 6.48 -2.47
N GLY A 57 -2.63 6.28 -1.16
CA GLY A 57 -3.75 6.70 -0.33
C GLY A 57 -3.28 7.60 0.80
N ARG A 58 -4.07 8.63 1.13
CA ARG A 58 -3.79 9.54 2.24
C ARG A 58 -4.96 9.53 3.21
N ALA A 59 -4.69 9.20 4.47
CA ALA A 59 -5.69 9.36 5.51
C ALA A 59 -5.96 10.86 5.71
N SER A 60 -7.22 11.30 5.67
CA SER A 60 -7.54 12.73 5.82
C SER A 60 -7.12 13.20 7.21
N ASN A 61 -6.63 14.44 7.26
CA ASN A 61 -6.32 15.17 8.49
C ASN A 61 -7.32 16.31 8.74
N ASP A 62 -8.49 16.24 8.10
CA ASP A 62 -9.58 17.18 8.32
C ASP A 62 -10.67 16.51 9.17
N PRO A 63 -10.73 16.80 10.49
CA PRO A 63 -11.77 16.27 11.37
C PRO A 63 -13.18 16.75 10.99
N ALA A 64 -13.31 17.92 10.34
CA ALA A 64 -14.61 18.49 10.01
C ALA A 64 -15.28 17.75 8.85
N GLY A 65 -14.51 17.17 7.92
CA GLY A 65 -15.03 16.33 6.84
C GLY A 65 -15.56 14.95 7.27
N TYR A 66 -15.50 14.61 8.55
CA TYR A 66 -15.96 13.34 9.12
C TYR A 66 -17.23 13.45 9.99
N LEU A 67 -17.72 14.66 10.24
CA LEU A 67 -18.91 14.97 11.02
C LEU A 67 -20.06 15.42 10.10
#